data_AF-A0A1W2TCF6-F1
#
_entry.id   AF-A0A1W2TCF6-F1
#
_cell.length_a   1.000
_cell.length_b   1.000
_cell.length_c   1.000
_cell.angle_alpha   90.00
_cell.angle_beta   90.00
_cell.angle_gamma   90.00
#
_symmetry.space_group_name_H-M   'P 1'
#
loop_
_entity.id
_entity.type
_entity.pdbx_description
1 polymer ?
#
loop_
_entity_poly.entity_id
_entity_poly.type
_entity_poly.pdbx_seq_one_letter_code
_entity_poly.pdbx_strand_id
1 'polypeptide(L)'
;MAIGASARLRTNAALLLVSSLFVASGSAAVYTSQFRSFYPQHGDKYAYILRRNCSQQYANYLTGRPQDFERDWLGGGGEHTVLVQPVVKCLLDNVSEYIKAASSSAQVILGLTPTILSLLGASSDELAMVVVVGRRPLLGLILSFASPGVFMERVFGFRDPKKMLQLNNGQFEFKTPGLKSRDELRRMKRVVALGQYLVALGAAANIAHLSLELGIRTVCCWWAETIYAPLVWTFLSIPLHFLGIFVLWLRVRRTDVAETAEPPPEGFQQFLGLLTSFVKFEWVPAMAGDLIRVLFIKENKLFVSWSWALSTAAILHLLFGSSVLSGLLFIGPRDALLIIARYLISALSCRMLVAFELAGMRSMFTERVDLEQGMGHEMEMVQRGNGPGERNRPRGSHNSPVQDSAEMVMLEDSHAPHVQDWAELARPGGPVTTRHTY
;
A
#
# COMPACT_ATOMS: atom_id res chain seq x y z
N MET A 1 -20.65 13.09 33.24
CA MET A 1 -21.42 12.70 32.03
C MET A 1 -21.17 13.56 30.79
N ALA A 2 -20.37 14.63 30.82
CA ALA A 2 -20.14 15.51 29.66
C ALA A 2 -19.06 15.02 28.64
N ILE A 3 -18.28 13.99 28.97
CA ILE A 3 -17.17 13.51 28.12
C ILE A 3 -17.65 12.55 26.99
N GLY A 4 -18.88 12.04 27.08
CA GLY A 4 -19.44 11.10 26.08
C GLY A 4 -19.99 11.74 24.81
N ALA A 5 -20.36 13.03 24.84
CA ALA A 5 -21.00 13.72 23.71
C ALA A 5 -19.99 14.16 22.63
N SER A 6 -18.78 14.55 23.03
CA SER A 6 -17.73 15.00 22.10
C SER A 6 -17.17 13.86 21.24
N ALA A 7 -17.10 12.64 21.78
CA ALA A 7 -16.62 11.47 21.05
C ALA A 7 -17.59 11.05 19.93
N ARG A 8 -18.91 11.06 20.19
CA ARG A 8 -19.94 10.74 19.19
C ARG A 8 -20.01 11.77 18.06
N LEU A 9 -19.76 13.05 18.36
CA LEU A 9 -19.78 14.11 17.36
C LEU A 9 -18.58 14.00 16.39
N ARG A 10 -17.42 13.55 16.87
CA ARG A 10 -16.20 13.39 16.06
C ARG A 10 -16.22 12.13 15.18
N THR A 11 -16.80 11.03 15.66
CA THR A 11 -17.03 9.83 14.82
C THR A 11 -18.01 10.12 13.69
N ASN A 12 -19.05 10.91 13.95
CA ASN A 12 -20.00 11.32 12.91
C ASN A 12 -19.36 12.25 11.88
N ALA A 13 -18.44 13.14 12.30
CA ALA A 13 -17.71 14.01 11.37
C ALA A 13 -16.75 13.23 10.44
N ALA A 14 -16.07 12.20 10.95
CA ALA A 14 -15.21 11.33 10.12
C ALA A 14 -16.04 10.49 9.14
N LEU A 15 -17.18 9.96 9.59
CA LEU A 15 -18.12 9.24 8.73
C LEU A 15 -18.68 10.17 7.65
N LEU A 16 -19.00 11.42 8.00
CA LEU A 16 -19.48 12.45 7.08
C LEU A 16 -18.41 12.92 6.10
N LEU A 17 -17.13 12.95 6.49
CA LEU A 17 -16.00 13.28 5.60
C LEU A 17 -15.71 12.15 4.60
N VAL A 18 -15.76 10.90 5.06
CA VAL A 18 -15.68 9.74 4.16
C VAL A 18 -16.89 9.73 3.22
N SER A 19 -18.09 9.96 3.75
CA SER A 19 -19.32 10.06 2.95
C SER A 19 -19.30 11.22 1.96
N SER A 20 -18.75 12.38 2.34
CA SER A 20 -18.70 13.56 1.46
C SER A 20 -17.65 13.43 0.35
N LEU A 21 -16.55 12.71 0.60
CA LEU A 21 -15.60 12.29 -0.43
C LEU A 21 -16.24 11.33 -1.44
N PHE A 22 -17.18 10.49 -1.02
CA PHE A 22 -17.97 9.63 -1.92
C PHE A 22 -19.06 10.39 -2.68
N VAL A 23 -19.67 11.43 -2.09
CA VAL A 23 -20.85 12.13 -2.66
C VAL A 23 -20.47 13.23 -3.67
N ALA A 24 -19.25 13.77 -3.65
CA ALA A 24 -18.85 14.89 -4.52
C ALA A 24 -18.65 14.55 -6.02
N SER A 25 -18.94 13.31 -6.46
CA SER A 25 -18.83 12.90 -7.87
C SER A 25 -20.11 13.10 -8.69
N GLY A 26 -21.12 13.75 -8.13
CA GLY A 26 -22.45 13.95 -8.73
C GLY A 26 -22.51 15.10 -9.74
N SER A 27 -21.83 14.97 -10.87
CA SER A 27 -22.19 15.71 -12.09
C SER A 27 -22.16 14.73 -13.24
N ALA A 28 -23.28 14.03 -13.41
CA ALA A 28 -23.49 12.99 -14.42
C ALA A 28 -23.58 13.62 -15.82
N ALA A 29 -22.44 14.05 -16.36
CA ALA A 29 -22.29 14.11 -17.80
C ALA A 29 -22.26 12.66 -18.30
N VAL A 30 -23.27 12.26 -19.07
CA VAL A 30 -23.27 10.96 -19.74
C VAL A 30 -22.14 10.99 -20.75
N TYR A 31 -21.03 10.33 -20.43
CA TYR A 31 -19.96 10.13 -21.39
C TYR A 31 -20.41 9.05 -22.39
N THR A 32 -20.27 9.34 -23.69
CA THR A 32 -20.63 8.44 -24.78
C THR A 32 -19.41 7.78 -25.42
N SER A 33 -18.37 7.54 -24.61
CA SER A 33 -17.10 6.96 -25.06
C SER A 33 -17.06 5.44 -24.90
N GLN A 34 -17.91 4.87 -24.05
CA GLN A 34 -18.09 3.43 -23.95
C GLN A 34 -18.54 2.86 -25.31
N PHE A 35 -18.19 1.59 -25.59
CA PHE A 35 -18.51 0.87 -26.83
C PHE A 35 -17.84 1.35 -28.13
N ARG A 36 -17.06 2.44 -28.11
CA ARG A 36 -16.30 2.88 -29.32
C ARG A 36 -15.19 1.90 -29.69
N SER A 37 -14.60 1.27 -28.67
CA SER A 37 -13.54 0.27 -28.83
C SER A 37 -13.67 -0.77 -27.72
N PHE A 38 -13.32 -2.02 -28.04
CA PHE A 38 -13.36 -3.15 -27.10
C PHE A 38 -11.95 -3.75 -26.96
N TYR A 39 -11.77 -4.61 -25.96
CA TYR A 39 -10.53 -5.37 -25.80
C TYR A 39 -10.36 -6.44 -26.91
N PRO A 40 -9.12 -6.72 -27.37
CA PRO A 40 -8.88 -7.50 -28.59
C PRO A 40 -9.43 -8.94 -28.58
N GLN A 41 -9.47 -9.65 -27.46
CA GLN A 41 -9.81 -11.09 -27.45
C GLN A 41 -11.21 -11.37 -28.04
N HIS A 42 -12.18 -10.51 -27.77
CA HIS A 42 -13.56 -10.62 -28.27
C HIS A 42 -14.05 -9.34 -28.93
N GLY A 43 -13.20 -8.32 -29.06
CA GLY A 43 -13.60 -6.98 -29.46
C GLY A 43 -14.18 -6.89 -30.87
N ASP A 44 -13.61 -7.62 -31.83
CA ASP A 44 -14.12 -7.63 -33.21
C ASP A 44 -15.54 -8.18 -33.29
N LYS A 45 -15.86 -9.16 -32.43
CA LYS A 45 -17.20 -9.77 -32.35
C LYS A 45 -18.20 -8.78 -31.76
N TYR A 46 -17.85 -8.10 -30.68
CA TYR A 46 -18.69 -7.05 -30.11
C TYR A 46 -18.88 -5.89 -31.08
N ALA A 47 -17.83 -5.43 -31.75
CA ALA A 47 -17.91 -4.38 -32.75
C ALA A 47 -18.79 -4.77 -33.96
N TYR A 48 -18.70 -6.02 -34.40
CA TYR A 48 -19.55 -6.56 -35.46
C TYR A 48 -21.03 -6.54 -35.05
N ILE A 49 -21.36 -7.11 -33.87
CA ILE A 49 -22.73 -7.16 -33.33
C ILE A 49 -23.28 -5.73 -33.11
N LEU A 50 -22.46 -4.83 -32.55
CA LEU A 50 -22.83 -3.44 -32.29
C LEU A 50 -23.28 -2.74 -33.57
N ARG A 51 -22.57 -2.96 -34.68
CA ARG A 51 -22.84 -2.31 -35.97
C ARG A 51 -23.99 -2.97 -36.75
N ARG A 52 -24.19 -4.28 -36.61
CA ARG A 52 -25.15 -5.05 -37.42
C ARG A 52 -26.49 -5.28 -36.72
N ASN A 53 -26.46 -5.63 -35.44
CA ASN A 53 -27.63 -6.08 -34.69
C ASN A 53 -28.10 -5.02 -33.70
N CYS A 54 -27.18 -4.21 -33.17
CA CYS A 54 -27.46 -3.24 -32.10
C CYS A 54 -27.28 -1.78 -32.54
N SER A 55 -27.36 -1.49 -33.84
CA SER A 55 -27.08 -0.17 -34.39
C SER A 55 -28.05 0.90 -33.91
N GLN A 56 -29.34 0.55 -33.75
CA GLN A 56 -30.35 1.47 -33.24
C GLN A 56 -30.12 1.82 -31.77
N GLN A 57 -29.86 0.82 -30.92
CA GLN A 57 -29.59 1.02 -29.50
C GLN A 57 -28.32 1.86 -29.32
N TYR A 58 -27.30 1.60 -30.15
CA TYR A 58 -26.06 2.36 -30.13
C TYR A 58 -26.26 3.81 -30.60
N ALA A 59 -27.06 4.05 -31.64
CA ALA A 59 -27.42 5.39 -32.07
C ALA A 59 -28.17 6.15 -30.96
N ASN A 60 -29.15 5.50 -30.33
CA ASN A 60 -29.89 6.06 -29.19
C ASN A 60 -28.96 6.39 -28.01
N TYR A 61 -27.96 5.56 -27.74
CA TYR A 61 -26.95 5.84 -26.73
C TYR A 61 -26.09 7.08 -27.06
N LEU A 62 -25.74 7.28 -28.33
CA LEU A 62 -24.90 8.41 -28.76
C LEU A 62 -25.65 9.76 -28.78
N THR A 63 -26.92 9.76 -29.21
CA THR A 63 -27.67 11.01 -29.48
C THR A 63 -28.92 11.19 -28.63
N GLY A 64 -29.38 10.14 -27.96
CA GLY A 64 -30.63 10.13 -27.22
C GLY A 64 -30.52 10.87 -25.88
N ARG A 65 -31.67 11.37 -25.41
CA ARG A 65 -31.77 11.96 -24.07
C ARG A 65 -32.43 10.96 -23.13
N PRO A 66 -32.02 10.88 -21.85
CA PRO A 66 -32.61 9.92 -20.90
C PRO A 66 -34.14 10.01 -20.77
N GLN A 67 -34.72 11.20 -21.00
CA GLN A 67 -36.17 11.42 -20.89
C GLN A 67 -36.98 10.80 -22.04
N ASP A 68 -36.33 10.48 -23.16
CA ASP A 68 -37.00 10.01 -24.37
C ASP A 68 -37.26 8.49 -24.37
N PHE A 69 -36.75 7.77 -23.36
CA PHE A 69 -36.76 6.31 -23.31
C PHE A 69 -37.46 5.78 -22.05
N GLU A 70 -38.21 4.69 -22.23
CA GLU A 70 -38.84 3.98 -21.12
C GLU A 70 -37.77 3.27 -20.28
N ARG A 71 -37.92 3.34 -18.95
CA ARG A 71 -37.02 2.70 -17.99
C ARG A 71 -37.37 1.21 -17.86
N ASP A 72 -36.44 0.33 -18.24
CA ASP A 72 -36.56 -1.13 -18.02
C ASP A 72 -36.28 -1.49 -16.55
N TRP A 73 -37.27 -1.23 -15.69
CA TRP A 73 -37.21 -1.52 -14.25
C TRP A 73 -37.06 -3.02 -13.95
N LEU A 74 -37.59 -3.90 -14.82
CA LEU A 74 -37.44 -5.35 -14.70
C LEU A 74 -36.00 -5.80 -14.95
N GLY A 75 -35.30 -5.14 -15.87
CA GLY A 75 -33.89 -5.37 -16.15
C GLY A 75 -32.92 -4.72 -15.17
N GLY A 76 -33.40 -4.11 -14.07
CA GLY A 76 -32.58 -3.38 -13.10
C GLY A 76 -32.16 -1.98 -13.56
N GLY A 77 -32.85 -1.42 -14.57
CA GLY A 77 -32.59 -0.10 -15.12
C GLY A 77 -33.04 1.04 -14.21
N GLY A 78 -32.25 2.11 -14.18
CA GLY A 78 -32.55 3.36 -13.49
C GLY A 78 -32.48 4.56 -14.45
N GLU A 79 -32.74 5.75 -13.92
CA GLU A 79 -32.66 7.00 -14.69
C GLU A 79 -31.28 7.20 -15.35
N HIS A 80 -30.21 6.77 -14.66
CA HIS A 80 -28.84 6.94 -15.15
C HIS A 80 -28.39 5.85 -16.13
N THR A 81 -29.07 4.69 -16.16
CA THR A 81 -28.67 3.55 -17.02
C THR A 81 -29.54 3.38 -18.26
N VAL A 82 -30.60 4.18 -18.42
CA VAL A 82 -31.59 4.06 -19.51
C VAL A 82 -30.98 4.11 -20.92
N LEU A 83 -29.86 4.82 -21.11
CA LEU A 83 -29.17 4.88 -22.40
C LEU A 83 -28.16 3.74 -22.61
N VAL A 84 -27.53 3.25 -21.53
CA VAL A 84 -26.45 2.25 -21.60
C VAL A 84 -27.02 0.83 -21.61
N GLN A 85 -28.01 0.57 -20.77
CA GLN A 85 -28.59 -0.75 -20.56
C GLN A 85 -29.15 -1.39 -21.86
N PRO A 86 -29.86 -0.67 -22.76
CA PRO A 86 -30.33 -1.26 -24.01
C PRO A 86 -29.21 -1.75 -24.92
N VAL A 87 -28.07 -1.03 -24.97
CA VAL A 87 -26.89 -1.44 -25.73
C VAL A 87 -26.28 -2.69 -25.13
N VAL A 88 -26.10 -2.71 -23.81
CA VAL A 88 -25.57 -3.87 -23.07
C VAL A 88 -26.45 -5.10 -23.31
N LYS A 89 -27.76 -4.96 -23.14
CA LYS A 89 -28.74 -6.03 -23.34
C LYS A 89 -28.67 -6.58 -24.76
N CYS A 90 -28.72 -5.71 -25.77
CA CYS A 90 -28.64 -6.14 -27.17
C CYS A 90 -27.32 -6.88 -27.48
N LEU A 91 -26.18 -6.39 -26.99
CA LEU A 91 -24.89 -7.06 -27.16
C LEU A 91 -24.88 -8.45 -26.52
N LEU A 92 -25.40 -8.57 -25.29
CA LEU A 92 -25.49 -9.84 -24.59
C LEU A 92 -26.48 -10.79 -25.28
N ASP A 93 -27.61 -10.33 -25.78
CA ASP A 93 -28.60 -11.19 -26.44
C ASP A 93 -28.08 -11.78 -27.77
N ASN A 94 -27.15 -11.09 -28.44
CA ASN A 94 -26.62 -11.51 -29.75
C ASN A 94 -25.25 -12.19 -29.68
N VAL A 95 -24.60 -12.25 -28.52
CA VAL A 95 -23.31 -12.92 -28.36
C VAL A 95 -23.49 -14.38 -27.93
N SER A 96 -22.62 -15.28 -28.39
CA SER A 96 -22.66 -16.70 -28.00
C SER A 96 -22.50 -16.88 -26.49
N GLU A 97 -23.18 -17.87 -25.92
CA GLU A 97 -23.05 -18.27 -24.50
C GLU A 97 -21.60 -18.55 -24.08
N TYR A 98 -20.77 -19.08 -24.99
CA TYR A 98 -19.33 -19.26 -24.75
C TYR A 98 -18.61 -17.94 -24.38
N ILE A 99 -18.90 -16.85 -25.08
CA ILE A 99 -18.27 -15.55 -24.83
C ILE A 99 -18.82 -14.92 -23.54
N LYS A 100 -20.10 -15.12 -23.22
CA LYS A 100 -20.67 -14.71 -21.94
C LYS A 100 -19.95 -15.40 -20.79
N ALA A 101 -19.83 -16.74 -20.87
CA ALA A 101 -19.11 -17.54 -19.88
C ALA A 101 -17.63 -17.12 -19.76
N ALA A 102 -16.95 -16.85 -20.89
CA ALA A 102 -15.59 -16.33 -20.88
C ALA A 102 -15.50 -14.96 -20.20
N SER A 103 -16.42 -14.03 -20.51
CA SER A 103 -16.47 -12.71 -19.85
C SER A 103 -16.72 -12.83 -18.34
N SER A 104 -17.59 -13.75 -17.91
CA SER A 104 -17.81 -14.02 -16.49
C SER A 104 -16.56 -14.58 -15.80
N SER A 105 -15.78 -15.43 -16.47
CA SER A 105 -14.50 -15.90 -15.91
C SER A 105 -13.48 -14.75 -15.74
N ALA A 106 -13.47 -13.80 -16.67
CA ALA A 106 -12.61 -12.61 -16.60
C ALA A 106 -12.98 -11.72 -15.41
N GLN A 107 -14.27 -11.57 -15.13
CA GLN A 107 -14.79 -10.80 -13.99
C GLN A 107 -14.34 -11.37 -12.65
N VAL A 108 -14.33 -12.70 -12.51
CA VAL A 108 -13.82 -13.35 -11.29
C VAL A 108 -12.34 -13.01 -11.09
N ILE A 109 -11.54 -13.17 -12.14
CA ILE A 109 -10.09 -12.90 -12.10
C ILE A 109 -9.84 -11.41 -11.79
N LEU A 110 -10.56 -10.50 -12.44
CA LEU A 110 -10.47 -9.06 -12.19
C LEU A 110 -10.92 -8.69 -10.77
N GLY A 111 -11.98 -9.31 -10.26
CA GLY A 111 -12.49 -9.10 -8.90
C GLY A 111 -11.49 -9.50 -7.81
N LEU A 112 -10.57 -10.44 -8.09
CA LEU A 112 -9.49 -10.83 -7.19
C LEU A 112 -8.29 -9.86 -7.22
N THR A 113 -8.17 -9.01 -8.25
CA THR A 113 -7.05 -8.08 -8.43
C THR A 113 -6.79 -7.19 -7.22
N PRO A 114 -7.78 -6.55 -6.57
CA PRO A 114 -7.53 -5.70 -5.41
C PRO A 114 -6.89 -6.46 -4.26
N THR A 115 -7.28 -7.71 -4.04
CA THR A 115 -6.67 -8.61 -3.04
C THR A 115 -5.25 -9.00 -3.43
N ILE A 116 -5.00 -9.34 -4.69
CA ILE A 116 -3.65 -9.66 -5.17
C ILE A 116 -2.72 -8.45 -4.98
N LEU A 117 -3.19 -7.24 -5.32
CA LEU A 117 -2.42 -6.01 -5.17
C LEU A 117 -2.22 -5.63 -3.71
N SER A 118 -3.19 -5.87 -2.83
CA SER A 118 -3.00 -5.61 -1.40
C SER A 118 -1.92 -6.53 -0.82
N LEU A 119 -1.85 -7.79 -1.24
CA LEU A 119 -0.82 -8.75 -0.80
C LEU A 119 0.59 -8.41 -1.30
N LEU A 120 0.71 -7.94 -2.54
CA LEU A 120 2.01 -7.70 -3.19
C LEU A 120 2.48 -6.25 -3.15
N GLY A 121 1.59 -5.29 -2.88
CA GLY A 121 1.91 -3.88 -2.77
C GLY A 121 2.76 -3.54 -1.54
N ALA A 122 3.21 -2.30 -1.45
CA ALA A 122 3.79 -1.76 -0.22
C ALA A 122 2.68 -1.51 0.81
N SER A 123 2.95 -1.76 2.09
CA SER A 123 1.95 -1.45 3.12
C SER A 123 1.79 0.07 3.33
N SER A 124 0.65 0.49 3.90
CA SER A 124 0.44 1.89 4.27
C SER A 124 1.49 2.38 5.27
N ASP A 125 1.92 1.52 6.18
CA ASP A 125 2.96 1.81 7.17
C ASP A 125 4.33 1.99 6.53
N GLU A 126 4.69 1.12 5.58
CA GLU A 126 5.94 1.21 4.83
C GLU A 126 6.02 2.52 4.03
N LEU A 127 4.92 2.90 3.37
CA LEU A 127 4.84 4.15 2.65
C LEU A 127 4.86 5.36 3.59
N ALA A 128 4.16 5.27 4.72
CA ALA A 128 4.17 6.30 5.74
C ALA A 128 5.57 6.53 6.31
N MET A 129 6.39 5.48 6.46
CA MET A 129 7.79 5.59 6.89
C MET A 129 8.63 6.40 5.90
N VAL A 130 8.43 6.21 4.58
CA VAL A 130 9.11 7.01 3.54
C VAL A 130 8.77 8.50 3.68
N VAL A 131 7.52 8.83 3.99
CA VAL A 131 7.07 10.22 4.14
C VAL A 131 7.53 10.83 5.47
N VAL A 132 7.24 10.18 6.60
CA VAL A 132 7.45 10.73 7.94
C VAL A 132 8.91 10.67 8.36
N VAL A 133 9.57 9.52 8.20
CA VAL A 133 10.96 9.30 8.62
C VAL A 133 11.92 9.67 7.50
N GLY A 134 11.62 9.25 6.27
CA GLY A 134 12.42 9.56 5.09
C GLY A 134 12.35 11.03 4.66
N ARG A 135 11.31 11.77 5.05
CA ARG A 135 11.05 13.17 4.65
C ARG A 135 10.92 13.35 3.13
N ARG A 136 10.31 12.38 2.45
CA ARG A 136 10.07 12.42 0.99
C ARG A 136 8.58 12.34 0.64
N PRO A 137 7.77 13.36 1.00
CA PRO A 137 6.33 13.35 0.75
C PRO A 137 5.96 13.30 -0.73
N LEU A 138 6.70 13.94 -1.64
CA LEU A 138 6.31 13.92 -3.06
C LEU A 138 6.51 12.52 -3.66
N LEU A 139 7.64 11.87 -3.35
CA LEU A 139 7.85 10.48 -3.72
C LEU A 139 6.76 9.59 -3.11
N GLY A 140 6.47 9.74 -1.82
CA GLY A 140 5.41 8.98 -1.14
C GLY A 140 4.03 9.17 -1.77
N LEU A 141 3.70 10.38 -2.23
CA LEU A 141 2.45 10.68 -2.93
C LEU A 141 2.38 10.03 -4.32
N ILE A 142 3.47 10.05 -5.09
CA ILE A 142 3.50 9.38 -6.39
C ILE A 142 3.36 7.87 -6.20
N LEU A 143 4.02 7.31 -5.18
CA LEU A 143 3.94 5.89 -4.84
C LEU A 143 2.55 5.47 -4.35
N SER A 144 1.85 6.30 -3.57
CA SER A 144 0.46 6.02 -3.15
C SER A 144 -0.49 5.96 -4.33
N PHE A 145 -0.29 6.83 -5.32
CA PHE A 145 -1.08 6.82 -6.55
C PHE A 145 -0.74 5.63 -7.46
N ALA A 146 0.54 5.26 -7.54
CA ALA A 146 1.02 4.15 -8.36
C ALA A 146 0.73 2.76 -7.77
N SER A 147 0.28 2.68 -6.50
CA SER A 147 -0.07 1.43 -5.81
C SER A 147 -1.48 1.49 -5.24
N PRO A 148 -2.53 1.20 -6.03
CA PRO A 148 -3.91 1.28 -5.56
C PRO A 148 -4.29 0.19 -4.53
N GLY A 149 -3.44 -0.83 -4.36
CA GLY A 149 -3.61 -1.87 -3.35
C GLY A 149 -3.24 -1.34 -1.96
N VAL A 150 -4.22 -1.30 -1.05
CA VAL A 150 -4.00 -0.99 0.36
C VAL A 150 -3.97 -2.28 1.15
N PHE A 151 -2.84 -2.60 1.77
CA PHE A 151 -2.70 -3.80 2.60
C PHE A 151 -3.64 -3.73 3.80
N MET A 152 -4.38 -4.81 4.05
CA MET A 152 -5.22 -4.92 5.23
C MET A 152 -4.35 -5.23 6.45
N GLU A 153 -3.94 -4.21 7.18
CA GLU A 153 -3.38 -4.43 8.50
C GLU A 153 -4.48 -4.86 9.47
N ARG A 154 -4.17 -5.85 10.31
CA ARG A 154 -5.06 -6.27 11.40
C ARG A 154 -5.34 -5.04 12.25
N VAL A 155 -6.60 -4.80 12.60
CA VAL A 155 -7.10 -3.61 13.34
C VAL A 155 -6.27 -3.25 14.60
N PHE A 156 -5.59 -4.23 15.19
CA PHE A 156 -4.74 -4.07 16.38
C PHE A 156 -3.28 -4.50 16.18
N GLY A 157 -2.86 -4.77 14.95
CA GLY A 157 -1.57 -5.34 14.59
C GLY A 157 -0.69 -4.38 13.80
N PHE A 158 -0.67 -3.10 14.18
CA PHE A 158 0.25 -2.13 13.57
C PHE A 158 1.68 -2.62 13.73
N ARG A 159 2.46 -2.55 12.65
CA ARG A 159 3.88 -2.88 12.75
C ARG A 159 4.56 -1.87 13.65
N ASP A 160 5.32 -2.36 14.62
CA ASP A 160 6.13 -1.50 15.46
C ASP A 160 7.18 -0.81 14.56
N PRO A 161 7.12 0.53 14.40
CA PRO A 161 8.06 1.25 13.53
C PRO A 161 9.51 1.10 14.00
N LYS A 162 9.73 0.79 15.30
CA LYS A 162 11.05 0.46 15.80
C LYS A 162 11.60 -0.80 15.16
N LYS A 163 10.79 -1.87 15.10
CA LYS A 163 11.17 -3.13 14.45
C LYS A 163 11.37 -2.99 12.94
N MET A 164 10.71 -2.01 12.31
CA MET A 164 10.92 -1.72 10.89
C MET A 164 12.26 -1.04 10.59
N LEU A 165 12.85 -0.34 11.57
CA LEU A 165 14.12 0.38 11.45
C LEU A 165 15.31 -0.38 12.05
N GLN A 166 15.06 -1.30 12.98
CA GLN A 166 16.12 -2.14 13.53
C GLN A 166 16.74 -3.00 12.43
N LEU A 167 18.07 -2.97 12.31
CA LEU A 167 18.80 -3.94 11.51
C LEU A 167 18.58 -5.33 12.13
N ASN A 168 18.08 -6.26 11.34
CA ASN A 168 18.07 -7.65 11.73
C ASN A 168 19.41 -8.28 11.30
N ASN A 169 20.00 -9.13 12.15
CA ASN A 169 21.25 -9.83 11.84
C ASN A 169 21.09 -10.62 10.53
N GLY A 170 21.81 -10.22 9.47
CA GLY A 170 21.73 -10.84 8.13
C GLY A 170 21.04 -10.00 7.03
N GLN A 171 20.59 -8.78 7.32
CA GLN A 171 20.07 -7.88 6.28
C GLN A 171 21.18 -7.12 5.54
N PHE A 172 20.90 -6.78 4.27
CA PHE A 172 21.84 -6.12 3.36
C PHE A 172 22.22 -4.72 3.87
N GLU A 173 23.47 -4.54 4.30
CA GLU A 173 24.03 -3.22 4.56
C GLU A 173 24.37 -2.54 3.23
N PHE A 174 23.77 -1.37 2.99
CA PHE A 174 24.22 -0.48 1.92
C PHE A 174 25.57 0.13 2.30
N LYS A 175 26.65 -0.60 2.02
CA LYS A 175 27.99 0.00 1.99
C LYS A 175 28.01 0.96 0.81
N THR A 176 28.16 2.26 1.09
CA THR A 176 28.47 3.21 0.05
C THR A 176 29.69 2.69 -0.72
N PRO A 177 29.65 2.67 -2.06
CA PRO A 177 30.84 2.33 -2.84
C PRO A 177 31.98 3.23 -2.34
N GLY A 178 33.22 2.74 -2.33
CA GLY A 178 34.42 3.47 -1.89
C GLY A 178 34.79 4.65 -2.79
N LEU A 179 33.81 5.51 -3.08
CA LEU A 179 33.87 6.74 -3.83
C LEU A 179 34.78 7.69 -3.07
N LYS A 180 35.92 8.02 -3.70
CA LYS A 180 36.96 8.85 -3.09
C LYS A 180 36.59 10.33 -3.15
N SER A 181 35.70 10.73 -4.06
CA SER A 181 35.33 12.12 -4.31
C SER A 181 33.93 12.47 -3.79
N ARG A 182 33.82 13.61 -3.10
CA ARG A 182 32.53 14.20 -2.67
C ARG A 182 31.61 14.49 -3.85
N ASP A 183 32.15 14.83 -5.02
CA ASP A 183 31.36 15.16 -6.20
C ASP A 183 30.79 13.92 -6.88
N GLU A 184 31.53 12.81 -6.89
CA GLU A 184 31.02 11.52 -7.37
C GLU A 184 29.85 11.04 -6.52
N LEU A 185 29.97 11.17 -5.19
CA LEU A 185 28.88 10.86 -4.27
C LEU A 185 27.65 11.74 -4.51
N ARG A 186 27.83 13.07 -4.67
CA ARG A 186 26.72 13.99 -5.01
C ARG A 186 26.06 13.67 -6.34
N ARG A 187 26.83 13.22 -7.34
CA ARG A 187 26.30 12.81 -8.65
C ARG A 187 25.48 11.52 -8.51
N MET A 188 26.01 10.52 -7.81
CA MET A 188 25.30 9.25 -7.56
C MET A 188 23.97 9.49 -6.83
N LYS A 189 23.95 10.32 -5.78
CA LYS A 189 22.73 10.68 -5.04
C LYS A 189 21.65 11.24 -5.97
N ARG A 190 22.01 12.18 -6.85
CA ARG A 190 21.08 12.79 -7.81
C ARG A 190 20.58 11.78 -8.84
N VAL A 191 21.46 10.92 -9.35
CA VAL A 191 21.08 9.88 -10.33
C VAL A 191 20.10 8.87 -9.72
N VAL A 192 20.36 8.40 -8.50
CA VAL A 192 19.47 7.49 -7.78
C VAL A 192 18.11 8.15 -7.54
N ALA A 193 18.10 9.37 -6.98
CA ALA A 193 16.86 10.10 -6.73
C ALA A 193 16.04 10.29 -8.02
N LEU A 194 16.69 10.73 -9.10
CA LEU A 194 16.04 10.90 -10.41
C LEU A 194 15.47 9.57 -10.94
N GLY A 195 16.24 8.48 -10.84
CA GLY A 195 15.80 7.14 -11.22
C GLY A 195 14.54 6.70 -10.47
N GLN A 196 14.45 6.98 -9.17
CA GLN A 196 13.27 6.66 -8.37
C GLN A 196 12.02 7.42 -8.83
N TYR A 197 12.13 8.73 -9.10
CA TYR A 197 10.99 9.49 -9.62
C TYR A 197 10.57 9.03 -11.01
N LEU A 198 11.51 8.69 -11.90
CA LEU A 198 11.18 8.19 -13.23
C LEU A 198 10.41 6.86 -13.14
N VAL A 199 10.86 5.94 -12.30
CA VAL A 199 10.15 4.66 -12.07
C VAL A 199 8.79 4.89 -11.41
N ALA A 200 8.72 5.75 -10.38
CA ALA A 200 7.47 6.04 -9.68
C ALA A 200 6.44 6.74 -10.59
N LEU A 201 6.86 7.75 -11.36
CA LEU A 201 6.00 8.44 -12.33
C LEU A 201 5.58 7.52 -13.47
N GLY A 202 6.47 6.66 -13.96
CA GLY A 202 6.14 5.65 -14.96
C GLY A 202 5.08 4.67 -14.45
N ALA A 203 5.23 4.18 -13.21
CA ALA A 203 4.25 3.30 -12.58
C ALA A 203 2.90 4.01 -12.38
N ALA A 204 2.90 5.25 -11.90
CA ALA A 204 1.71 6.10 -11.73
C ALA A 204 0.99 6.36 -13.06
N ALA A 205 1.72 6.75 -14.10
CA ALA A 205 1.17 6.99 -15.43
C ALA A 205 0.56 5.71 -16.02
N ASN A 206 1.21 4.55 -15.83
CA ASN A 206 0.66 3.26 -16.24
C ASN A 206 -0.65 2.93 -15.52
N ILE A 207 -0.75 3.14 -14.19
CA ILE A 207 -1.99 2.94 -13.44
C ILE A 207 -3.10 3.87 -13.91
N ALA A 208 -2.81 5.18 -14.06
CA ALA A 208 -3.77 6.17 -14.52
C ALA A 208 -4.32 5.82 -15.91
N HIS A 209 -3.41 5.48 -16.84
CA HIS A 209 -3.77 5.09 -18.19
C HIS A 209 -4.58 3.80 -18.22
N LEU A 210 -4.16 2.78 -17.46
CA LEU A 210 -4.84 1.50 -17.40
C LEU A 210 -6.25 1.60 -16.83
N SER A 211 -6.43 2.37 -15.75
CA SER A 211 -7.75 2.59 -15.15
C SER A 211 -8.70 3.32 -16.09
N LEU A 212 -8.20 4.31 -16.84
CA LEU A 212 -9.00 5.02 -17.85
C LEU A 212 -9.31 4.12 -19.06
N GLU A 213 -8.32 3.36 -19.54
CA GLU A 213 -8.47 2.41 -20.65
C GLU A 213 -9.51 1.33 -20.32
N LEU A 214 -9.46 0.77 -19.10
CA LEU A 214 -10.49 -0.13 -18.56
C LEU A 214 -11.87 0.52 -18.63
N GLY A 215 -12.00 1.72 -18.10
CA GLY A 215 -13.25 2.47 -18.08
C GLY A 215 -13.88 2.75 -19.44
N ILE A 216 -13.05 3.00 -20.46
CA ILE A 216 -13.50 3.31 -21.83
C ILE A 216 -13.84 2.03 -22.61
N ARG A 217 -13.08 0.95 -22.41
CA ARG A 217 -13.22 -0.30 -23.17
C ARG A 217 -14.15 -1.34 -22.55
N THR A 218 -14.66 -1.07 -21.35
CA THR A 218 -15.60 -1.94 -20.62
C THR A 218 -16.77 -1.12 -20.10
N VAL A 219 -17.75 -1.79 -19.49
CA VAL A 219 -18.87 -1.15 -18.81
C VAL A 219 -19.01 -1.78 -17.43
N CYS A 220 -19.08 -0.98 -16.38
CA CYS A 220 -19.35 -1.45 -15.03
C CYS A 220 -20.86 -1.69 -14.86
N CYS A 221 -21.30 -2.94 -14.65
CA CYS A 221 -22.72 -3.29 -14.70
C CYS A 221 -23.60 -2.61 -13.64
N TRP A 222 -23.03 -2.25 -12.48
CA TRP A 222 -23.75 -1.57 -11.40
C TRP A 222 -23.46 -0.07 -11.33
N TRP A 223 -22.54 0.43 -12.15
CA TRP A 223 -22.21 1.85 -12.27
C TRP A 223 -21.94 2.23 -13.74
N ALA A 224 -22.91 1.93 -14.61
CA ALA A 224 -22.73 1.87 -16.06
C ALA A 224 -22.64 3.24 -16.75
N GLU A 225 -23.12 4.29 -16.09
CA GLU A 225 -23.16 5.66 -16.59
C GLU A 225 -21.79 6.35 -16.62
N THR A 226 -20.80 5.81 -15.90
CA THR A 226 -19.47 6.40 -15.76
C THR A 226 -18.39 5.52 -16.37
N ILE A 227 -17.40 6.15 -16.99
CA ILE A 227 -16.13 5.51 -17.38
C ILE A 227 -15.12 5.52 -16.24
N TYR A 228 -15.35 6.30 -15.19
CA TYR A 228 -14.33 6.56 -14.18
C TYR A 228 -14.38 5.57 -13.01
N ALA A 229 -15.24 4.55 -13.02
CA ALA A 229 -15.35 3.63 -11.88
C ALA A 229 -14.00 2.97 -11.48
N PRO A 230 -13.21 2.39 -12.41
CA PRO A 230 -11.88 1.87 -12.07
C PRO A 230 -10.92 2.98 -11.61
N LEU A 231 -11.04 4.17 -12.20
CA LEU A 231 -10.21 5.33 -11.88
C LEU A 231 -10.49 5.83 -10.46
N VAL A 232 -11.76 5.98 -10.08
CA VAL A 232 -12.22 6.35 -8.73
C VAL A 232 -11.69 5.35 -7.72
N TRP A 233 -11.79 4.05 -7.99
CA TRP A 233 -11.17 3.04 -7.14
C TRP A 233 -9.67 3.28 -6.98
N THR A 234 -8.92 3.51 -8.07
CA THR A 234 -7.49 3.76 -7.93
C THR A 234 -7.14 5.03 -7.16
N PHE A 235 -7.90 6.13 -7.34
CA PHE A 235 -7.65 7.38 -6.62
C PHE A 235 -8.10 7.33 -5.14
N LEU A 236 -9.04 6.45 -4.80
CA LEU A 236 -9.50 6.27 -3.42
C LEU A 236 -8.39 5.74 -2.48
N SER A 237 -7.31 5.15 -3.02
CA SER A 237 -6.15 4.75 -2.21
C SER A 237 -5.41 5.95 -1.62
N ILE A 238 -5.38 7.09 -2.32
CA ILE A 238 -4.62 8.29 -1.90
C ILE A 238 -5.04 8.76 -0.49
N PRO A 239 -6.33 9.06 -0.21
CA PRO A 239 -6.75 9.47 1.13
C PRO A 239 -6.47 8.40 2.20
N LEU A 240 -6.49 7.10 1.85
CA LEU A 240 -6.14 6.02 2.78
C LEU A 240 -4.66 6.04 3.13
N HIS A 241 -3.79 6.27 2.15
CA HIS A 241 -2.36 6.45 2.42
C HIS A 241 -2.07 7.72 3.23
N PHE A 242 -2.78 8.82 2.98
CA PHE A 242 -2.70 10.01 3.84
C PHE A 242 -3.13 9.71 5.27
N LEU A 243 -4.18 8.91 5.45
CA LEU A 243 -4.59 8.48 6.77
C LEU A 243 -3.53 7.58 7.43
N GLY A 244 -2.88 6.69 6.68
CA GLY A 244 -1.72 5.91 7.16
C GLY A 244 -0.55 6.79 7.60
N ILE A 245 -0.21 7.81 6.80
CA ILE A 245 0.81 8.82 7.14
C ILE A 245 0.44 9.53 8.44
N PHE A 246 -0.80 9.95 8.58
CA PHE A 246 -1.29 10.63 9.78
C PHE A 246 -1.22 9.73 11.02
N VAL A 247 -1.65 8.47 10.90
CA VAL A 247 -1.58 7.47 11.98
C VAL A 247 -0.14 7.25 12.43
N LEU A 248 0.80 7.10 11.49
CA LEU A 248 2.23 6.94 11.82
C LEU A 248 2.83 8.21 12.44
N TRP A 249 2.45 9.38 11.95
CA TRP A 249 2.91 10.67 12.48
C TRP A 249 2.53 10.87 13.96
N LEU A 250 1.40 10.29 14.42
CA LEU A 250 1.04 10.28 15.84
C LEU A 250 1.96 9.42 16.71
N ARG A 251 2.71 8.48 16.13
CA ARG A 251 3.62 7.56 16.85
C ARG A 251 5.09 7.88 16.69
N VAL A 252 5.46 8.55 15.61
CA VAL A 252 6.86 8.66 15.20
C VAL A 252 7.24 10.12 15.01
N ARG A 253 8.27 10.56 15.74
CA ARG A 253 8.93 11.86 15.51
C ARG A 253 10.40 11.65 15.19
N ARG A 254 10.85 12.20 14.07
CA ARG A 254 12.28 12.27 13.73
C ARG A 254 12.89 13.48 14.43
N THR A 255 14.02 13.28 15.12
CA THR A 255 14.85 14.35 15.67
C THR A 255 16.18 14.37 14.93
N ASP A 256 16.63 15.55 14.52
CA ASP A 256 17.93 15.69 13.89
C ASP A 256 18.99 15.93 14.96
N VAL A 257 20.14 15.25 14.84
CA VAL A 257 21.22 15.29 15.84
C VAL A 257 21.80 16.70 16.00
N ALA A 258 21.68 17.54 14.98
CA ALA A 258 22.20 18.91 14.96
C ALA A 258 21.30 19.94 15.65
N GLU A 259 20.07 19.58 16.04
CA GLU A 259 19.05 20.51 16.51
C GLU A 259 18.80 20.32 18.02
N THR A 260 19.82 20.58 18.84
CA THR A 260 19.74 20.49 20.31
C THR A 260 19.68 21.85 21.03
N ALA A 261 19.37 22.95 20.34
CA ALA A 261 19.44 24.29 20.94
C ALA A 261 18.11 25.03 21.14
N GLU A 262 17.02 24.68 20.46
CA GLU A 262 15.76 25.45 20.56
C GLU A 262 14.52 24.60 20.85
N PRO A 263 13.59 25.09 21.69
CA PRO A 263 12.34 24.40 21.95
C PRO A 263 11.51 24.32 20.67
N PRO A 264 10.94 23.15 20.34
CA PRO A 264 10.19 22.99 19.11
C PRO A 264 8.96 23.92 19.10
N PRO A 265 8.67 24.59 17.97
CA PRO A 265 7.46 25.40 17.85
C PRO A 265 6.22 24.50 18.04
N GLU A 266 5.23 24.98 18.79
CA GLU A 266 3.99 24.23 19.04
C GLU A 266 2.94 24.47 17.94
N GLY A 267 2.13 23.44 17.64
CA GLY A 267 0.93 23.58 16.83
C GLY A 267 1.16 23.74 15.32
N PHE A 268 0.44 24.67 14.68
CA PHE A 268 0.39 24.83 13.21
C PHE A 268 1.72 25.32 12.61
N GLN A 269 2.52 26.07 13.37
CA GLN A 269 3.85 26.50 12.93
C GLN A 269 4.81 25.31 12.81
N GLN A 270 4.65 24.29 13.66
CA GLN A 270 5.39 23.02 13.54
C GLN A 270 5.06 22.29 12.23
N PHE A 271 3.80 22.33 11.82
CA PHE A 271 3.33 21.73 10.58
C PHE A 271 3.88 22.47 9.34
N LEU A 272 3.90 23.81 9.36
CA LEU A 272 4.51 24.63 8.29
C LEU A 272 6.04 24.46 8.22
N GLY A 273 6.71 24.36 9.38
CA GLY A 273 8.13 24.02 9.47
C GLY A 273 8.44 22.64 8.87
N LEU A 274 7.56 21.66 9.08
CA LEU A 274 7.64 20.34 8.43
C LEU A 274 7.56 20.46 6.90
N LEU A 275 6.59 21.21 6.39
CA LEU A 275 6.40 21.43 4.95
C LEU A 275 7.60 22.08 4.27
N THR A 276 8.21 23.08 4.91
CA THR A 276 9.41 23.74 4.37
C THR A 276 10.66 22.85 4.45
N SER A 277 10.77 22.01 5.48
CA SER A 277 11.81 20.98 5.61
C SER A 277 11.69 19.91 4.52
N PHE A 278 10.46 19.52 4.17
CA PHE A 278 10.21 18.50 3.13
C PHE A 278 10.82 18.85 1.78
N VAL A 279 10.72 20.10 1.34
CA VAL A 279 11.28 20.53 0.04
C VAL A 279 12.81 20.36 -0.02
N LYS A 280 13.50 20.53 1.12
CA LYS A 280 14.96 20.43 1.18
C LYS A 280 15.46 18.99 1.08
N PHE A 281 14.74 18.04 1.69
CA PHE A 281 15.18 16.65 1.80
C PHE A 281 14.59 15.72 0.71
N GLU A 282 13.61 16.18 -0.05
CA GLU A 282 12.93 15.40 -1.10
C GLU A 282 13.90 14.75 -2.12
N TRP A 283 14.97 15.46 -2.46
CA TRP A 283 15.96 15.05 -3.48
C TRP A 283 17.13 14.22 -2.93
N VAL A 284 17.11 13.88 -1.65
CA VAL A 284 18.14 13.07 -1.00
C VAL A 284 17.56 11.70 -0.67
N PRO A 285 17.98 10.63 -1.36
CA PRO A 285 17.53 9.27 -1.03
C PRO A 285 17.88 8.90 0.42
N ALA A 286 17.07 8.06 1.07
CA ALA A 286 17.25 7.74 2.49
C ALA A 286 18.65 7.22 2.85
N MET A 287 19.25 6.37 1.99
CA MET A 287 20.60 5.82 2.18
C MET A 287 21.72 6.89 2.20
N ALA A 288 21.40 8.10 1.74
CA ALA A 288 22.33 9.19 1.55
C ALA A 288 22.08 10.35 2.52
N GLY A 289 21.10 10.21 3.43
CA GLY A 289 20.75 11.20 4.43
C GLY A 289 21.72 11.21 5.62
N ASP A 290 21.44 12.10 6.58
CA ASP A 290 22.14 12.15 7.86
C ASP A 290 21.64 11.06 8.82
N LEU A 291 22.40 10.81 9.89
CA LEU A 291 22.01 9.86 10.95
C LEU A 291 20.61 10.18 11.47
N ILE A 292 19.74 9.17 11.46
CA ILE A 292 18.33 9.30 11.81
C ILE A 292 18.15 8.91 13.27
N ARG A 293 17.69 9.85 14.09
CA ARG A 293 17.15 9.56 15.42
C ARG A 293 15.63 9.63 15.38
N VAL A 294 15.00 8.62 15.95
CA VAL A 294 13.55 8.50 15.99
C VAL A 294 13.08 8.36 17.43
N LEU A 295 12.16 9.23 17.82
CA LEU A 295 11.42 9.15 19.07
C LEU A 295 10.10 8.42 18.82
N PHE A 296 9.91 7.32 19.54
CA PHE A 296 8.67 6.55 19.53
C PHE A 296 7.75 7.03 20.65
N ILE A 297 6.58 7.50 20.27
CA ILE A 297 5.56 8.01 21.20
C ILE A 297 4.64 6.86 21.62
N LYS A 298 4.32 6.78 22.92
CA LYS A 298 3.39 5.79 23.46
C LYS A 298 2.00 5.98 22.86
N GLU A 299 1.32 4.87 22.62
CA GLU A 299 -0.01 4.83 22.01
C GLU A 299 -1.01 5.70 22.78
N ASN A 300 -1.66 6.62 22.06
CA ASN A 300 -2.72 7.47 22.59
C ASN A 300 -4.09 7.03 22.05
N LYS A 301 -5.17 7.49 22.67
CA LYS A 301 -6.55 7.15 22.24
C LYS A 301 -6.85 7.59 20.80
N LEU A 302 -6.22 8.68 20.35
CA LEU A 302 -6.37 9.19 18.98
C LEU A 302 -5.78 8.23 17.95
N PHE A 303 -4.58 7.72 18.21
CA PHE A 303 -3.91 6.71 17.40
C PHE A 303 -4.84 5.50 17.24
N VAL A 304 -5.31 4.92 18.35
CA VAL A 304 -6.21 3.75 18.31
C VAL A 304 -7.46 4.02 17.47
N SER A 305 -8.08 5.19 17.61
CA SER A 305 -9.28 5.55 16.85
C SER A 305 -9.02 5.67 15.34
N TRP A 306 -7.93 6.32 14.94
CA TRP A 306 -7.59 6.52 13.54
C TRP A 306 -7.05 5.26 12.87
N SER A 307 -6.31 4.45 13.62
CA SER A 307 -5.90 3.11 13.28
C SER A 307 -7.10 2.21 12.94
N TRP A 308 -8.15 2.23 13.77
CA TRP A 308 -9.38 1.49 13.52
C TRP A 308 -10.10 1.98 12.26
N ALA A 309 -10.18 3.30 12.08
CA ALA A 309 -10.78 3.92 10.90
C ALA A 309 -10.03 3.53 9.62
N LEU A 310 -8.69 3.55 9.63
CA LEU A 310 -7.84 3.16 8.51
C LEU A 310 -8.05 1.69 8.12
N SER A 311 -8.04 0.78 9.09
CA SER A 311 -8.24 -0.65 8.83
C SER A 311 -9.63 -0.92 8.25
N THR A 312 -10.67 -0.29 8.80
CA THR A 312 -12.04 -0.40 8.26
C THR A 312 -12.14 0.16 6.84
N ALA A 313 -11.53 1.32 6.58
CA ALA A 313 -11.55 1.95 5.27
C ALA A 313 -10.74 1.16 4.22
N ALA A 314 -9.64 0.50 4.61
CA ALA A 314 -8.90 -0.40 3.74
C ALA A 314 -9.74 -1.62 3.32
N ILE A 315 -10.53 -2.19 4.23
CA ILE A 315 -11.48 -3.28 3.91
C ILE A 315 -12.53 -2.80 2.91
N LEU A 316 -13.15 -1.64 3.18
CA LEU A 316 -14.17 -1.06 2.29
C LEU A 316 -13.60 -0.76 0.90
N HIS A 317 -12.37 -0.24 0.81
CA HIS A 317 -11.67 0.01 -0.45
C HIS A 317 -11.40 -1.26 -1.25
N LEU A 318 -11.01 -2.34 -0.57
CA LEU A 318 -10.83 -3.63 -1.23
C LEU A 318 -12.15 -4.19 -1.75
N LEU A 319 -13.21 -4.16 -0.93
CA LEU A 319 -14.55 -4.59 -1.36
C LEU A 319 -15.07 -3.76 -2.52
N PHE A 320 -14.90 -2.44 -2.46
CA PHE A 320 -15.28 -1.53 -3.54
C PHE A 320 -14.53 -1.83 -4.82
N GLY A 321 -13.20 -2.00 -4.76
CA GLY A 321 -12.40 -2.40 -5.91
C GLY A 321 -12.83 -3.73 -6.51
N SER A 322 -13.11 -4.73 -5.66
CA SER A 322 -13.53 -6.05 -6.11
C SER A 322 -14.88 -5.98 -6.81
N SER A 323 -15.83 -5.20 -6.28
CA SER A 323 -17.12 -4.94 -6.92
C SER A 323 -16.97 -4.19 -8.25
N VAL A 324 -16.13 -3.15 -8.31
CA VAL A 324 -15.91 -2.38 -9.55
C VAL A 324 -15.31 -3.28 -10.63
N LEU A 325 -14.23 -4.00 -10.32
CA LEU A 325 -13.48 -4.79 -11.30
C LEU A 325 -14.21 -6.08 -11.72
N SER A 326 -14.95 -6.71 -10.82
CA SER A 326 -15.83 -7.85 -11.18
C SER A 326 -17.08 -7.41 -11.95
N GLY A 327 -17.49 -6.15 -11.83
CA GLY A 327 -18.61 -5.60 -12.59
C GLY A 327 -18.29 -5.28 -14.05
N LEU A 328 -17.03 -5.38 -14.49
CA LEU A 328 -16.62 -4.99 -15.84
C LEU A 328 -17.09 -6.02 -16.89
N LEU A 329 -17.92 -5.54 -17.81
CA LEU A 329 -18.44 -6.30 -18.95
C LEU A 329 -17.52 -6.15 -20.18
N PHE A 330 -17.68 -7.08 -21.14
CA PHE A 330 -17.05 -7.04 -22.47
C PHE A 330 -15.52 -7.17 -22.47
N ILE A 331 -14.98 -7.85 -21.46
CA ILE A 331 -13.56 -8.20 -21.36
C ILE A 331 -13.39 -9.71 -21.29
N GLY A 332 -12.45 -10.25 -22.05
CA GLY A 332 -12.10 -11.67 -22.02
C GLY A 332 -10.99 -11.98 -21.01
N PRO A 333 -10.82 -13.26 -20.62
CA PRO A 333 -9.86 -13.65 -19.59
C PRO A 333 -8.39 -13.40 -19.97
N ARG A 334 -8.05 -13.47 -21.26
CA ARG A 334 -6.69 -13.17 -21.75
C ARG A 334 -6.35 -11.69 -21.53
N ASP A 335 -7.27 -10.81 -21.90
CA ASP A 335 -7.09 -9.37 -21.73
C ASP A 335 -7.08 -8.99 -20.24
N ALA A 336 -7.94 -9.61 -19.42
CA ALA A 336 -7.93 -9.45 -17.98
C ALA A 336 -6.58 -9.81 -17.34
N LEU A 337 -5.96 -10.93 -17.74
CA LEU A 337 -4.64 -11.32 -17.24
C LEU A 337 -3.55 -10.30 -17.61
N LEU A 338 -3.59 -9.74 -18.82
CA LEU A 338 -2.65 -8.69 -19.23
C LEU A 338 -2.81 -7.42 -18.40
N ILE A 339 -4.04 -7.04 -18.09
CA ILE A 339 -4.35 -5.89 -17.24
C ILE A 339 -3.82 -6.11 -15.83
N ILE A 340 -4.05 -7.30 -15.25
CA ILE A 340 -3.53 -7.66 -13.93
C ILE A 340 -2.01 -7.63 -13.93
N ALA A 341 -1.35 -8.19 -14.95
CA ALA A 341 0.10 -8.13 -15.06
C ALA A 341 0.62 -6.69 -15.07
N ARG A 342 -0.06 -5.76 -15.76
CA ARG A 342 0.30 -4.34 -15.75
C ARG A 342 0.12 -3.69 -14.38
N TYR A 343 -0.98 -3.97 -13.67
CA TYR A 343 -1.17 -3.52 -12.28
C TYR A 343 -0.07 -4.06 -11.36
N LEU A 344 0.26 -5.34 -11.50
CA LEU A 344 1.30 -6.02 -10.72
C LEU A 344 2.68 -5.40 -10.92
N ILE A 345 3.07 -5.12 -12.17
CA ILE A 345 4.37 -4.50 -12.46
C ILE A 345 4.48 -3.13 -11.80
N SER A 346 3.43 -2.29 -11.86
CA SER A 346 3.41 -1.01 -11.16
C SER A 346 3.53 -1.19 -9.64
N ALA A 347 2.73 -2.08 -9.04
CA ALA A 347 2.73 -2.32 -7.59
C ALA A 347 4.09 -2.88 -7.09
N LEU A 348 4.69 -3.82 -7.82
CA LEU A 348 6.00 -4.38 -7.50
C LEU A 348 7.11 -3.33 -7.65
N SER A 349 7.04 -2.46 -8.66
CA SER A 349 7.98 -1.34 -8.82
C SER A 349 7.90 -0.40 -7.61
N CYS A 350 6.69 -0.05 -7.18
CA CYS A 350 6.48 0.75 -5.96
C CYS A 350 7.06 0.06 -4.73
N ARG A 351 6.81 -1.25 -4.57
CA ARG A 351 7.35 -2.05 -3.46
C ARG A 351 8.87 -2.07 -3.45
N MET A 352 9.51 -2.21 -4.62
CA MET A 352 10.97 -2.15 -4.74
C MET A 352 11.51 -0.79 -4.29
N LEU A 353 10.86 0.31 -4.71
CA LEU A 353 11.25 1.67 -4.32
C LEU A 353 11.09 1.91 -2.81
N VAL A 354 9.97 1.48 -2.23
CA VAL A 354 9.72 1.60 -0.79
C VAL A 354 10.71 0.74 0.01
N ALA A 355 10.97 -0.50 -0.43
CA ALA A 355 11.95 -1.37 0.21
C ALA A 355 13.37 -0.79 0.15
N PHE A 356 13.73 -0.17 -0.97
CA PHE A 356 15.00 0.53 -1.13
C PHE A 356 15.13 1.71 -0.15
N GLU A 357 14.11 2.56 -0.04
CA GLU A 357 14.12 3.68 0.92
C GLU A 357 14.17 3.19 2.37
N LEU A 358 13.41 2.15 2.71
CA LEU A 358 13.43 1.55 4.04
C LEU A 358 14.81 0.97 4.39
N ALA A 359 15.45 0.28 3.45
CA ALA A 359 16.80 -0.24 3.65
C ALA A 359 17.83 0.88 3.88
N GLY A 360 17.70 1.99 3.14
CA GLY A 360 18.50 3.19 3.38
C GLY A 360 18.28 3.81 4.77
N MET A 361 17.03 3.88 5.23
CA MET A 361 16.71 4.37 6.58
C MET A 361 17.28 3.46 7.66
N ARG A 362 17.25 2.13 7.48
CA ARG A 362 17.84 1.17 8.43
C ARG A 362 19.33 1.40 8.58
N SER A 363 20.08 1.57 7.47
CA SER A 363 21.53 1.81 7.55
C SER A 363 21.92 3.11 8.25
N MET A 364 21.00 4.09 8.32
CA MET A 364 21.23 5.38 8.95
C MET A 364 20.62 5.49 10.37
N PHE A 365 19.95 4.45 10.85
CA PHE A 365 19.26 4.45 12.13
C PHE A 365 20.24 4.20 13.28
N THR A 366 20.19 5.05 14.32
CA THR A 366 20.97 4.87 15.55
C THR A 366 20.05 4.82 16.75
N GLU A 367 20.12 3.74 17.53
CA GLU A 367 19.33 3.59 18.75
C GLU A 367 19.95 4.42 19.90
N ARG A 368 19.11 5.01 20.76
CA ARG A 368 19.52 5.96 21.81
C ARG A 368 20.38 5.34 22.95
N VAL A 369 20.68 4.04 22.90
CA VAL A 369 21.31 3.29 23.99
C VAL A 369 22.78 3.65 24.18
N ASP A 370 23.47 4.11 23.12
CA ASP A 370 24.93 4.30 23.18
C ASP A 370 25.40 5.57 23.93
N LEU A 371 24.51 6.53 24.20
CA LEU A 371 24.91 7.80 24.82
C LEU A 371 24.89 7.78 26.35
N GLU A 372 23.97 7.05 26.98
CA GLU A 372 23.98 6.94 28.45
C GLU A 372 25.08 5.98 28.93
N GLN A 373 25.37 4.91 28.18
CA GLN A 373 26.47 3.99 28.51
C GLN A 373 27.84 4.55 28.15
N GLY A 374 27.99 5.34 27.08
CA GLY A 374 29.24 6.01 26.74
C GLY A 374 29.60 7.14 27.71
N MET A 375 28.65 8.02 28.04
CA MET A 375 28.89 9.10 29.00
C MET A 375 29.01 8.59 30.44
N GLY A 376 28.33 7.50 30.81
CA GLY A 376 28.48 6.87 32.12
C GLY A 376 29.90 6.33 32.32
N HIS A 377 30.46 5.66 31.31
CA HIS A 377 31.82 5.12 31.40
C HIS A 377 32.92 6.20 31.34
N GLU A 378 32.69 7.27 30.58
CA GLU A 378 33.63 8.40 30.50
C GLU A 378 33.62 9.26 31.78
N MET A 379 32.44 9.49 32.39
CA MET A 379 32.36 10.15 33.71
C MET A 379 32.96 9.28 34.83
N GLU A 380 32.77 7.96 34.80
CA GLU A 380 33.35 7.05 35.80
C GLU A 380 34.88 6.98 35.69
N MET A 381 35.46 7.07 34.48
CA MET A 381 36.91 7.17 34.30
C MET A 381 37.49 8.53 34.70
N VAL A 382 36.76 9.63 34.48
CA VAL A 382 37.19 10.97 34.92
C VAL A 382 37.12 11.12 36.45
N GLN A 383 36.14 10.49 37.11
CA GLN A 383 36.04 10.49 38.57
C GLN A 383 37.12 9.63 39.27
N ARG A 384 37.65 8.60 38.60
CA ARG A 384 38.80 7.83 39.12
C ARG A 384 40.16 8.51 38.94
N GLY A 385 40.26 9.57 38.12
CA GLY A 385 41.52 10.24 37.80
C GLY A 385 41.98 11.34 38.76
N ASN A 386 41.11 11.85 39.65
CA ASN A 386 41.41 13.01 40.50
C ASN A 386 41.23 12.69 41.99
N GLY A 387 42.20 11.97 42.57
CA GLY A 387 42.41 11.90 44.01
C GLY A 387 43.87 12.27 44.34
N PRO A 388 44.15 13.21 45.26
CA PRO A 388 45.52 13.61 45.61
C PRO A 388 46.09 12.80 46.79
N GLY A 389 47.33 12.31 46.64
CA GLY A 389 48.18 11.71 47.70
C GLY A 389 47.79 10.27 48.08
N GLU A 390 48.64 9.31 48.41
CA GLU A 390 49.99 9.23 49.00
C GLU A 390 50.55 7.82 48.69
N ARG A 391 51.80 7.67 48.23
CA ARG A 391 53.02 7.37 49.02
C ARG A 391 53.27 5.86 49.31
N ASN A 392 54.44 5.41 48.84
CA ASN A 392 55.31 4.32 49.33
C ASN A 392 55.05 2.81 49.00
N ARG A 393 56.07 2.22 48.34
CA ARG A 393 56.52 0.80 48.30
C ARG A 393 56.78 0.22 49.73
N PRO A 394 57.05 -1.10 49.98
CA PRO A 394 57.63 -2.14 49.08
C PRO A 394 57.15 -3.61 49.23
N ARG A 395 57.73 -4.47 48.38
CA ARG A 395 57.97 -5.94 48.43
C ARG A 395 57.40 -6.75 49.61
N GLY A 396 56.73 -7.85 49.25
CA GLY A 396 56.55 -9.04 50.11
C GLY A 396 56.28 -10.28 49.25
N SER A 397 57.11 -11.30 49.42
CA SER A 397 57.08 -12.62 48.78
C SER A 397 56.10 -13.59 49.45
N HIS A 398 55.80 -14.66 48.69
CA HIS A 398 55.50 -16.03 49.13
C HIS A 398 54.04 -16.51 49.36
N ASN A 399 53.81 -17.65 48.69
CA ASN A 399 53.00 -18.84 49.03
C ASN A 399 51.59 -19.00 48.44
N SER A 400 51.52 -19.96 47.51
CA SER A 400 50.42 -20.87 47.13
C SER A 400 49.86 -21.66 48.35
N PRO A 401 48.93 -22.63 48.21
CA PRO A 401 48.14 -23.12 47.06
C PRO A 401 46.63 -23.31 47.40
N VAL A 402 45.92 -24.15 46.63
CA VAL A 402 44.62 -24.83 46.85
C VAL A 402 43.56 -24.38 45.81
N GLN A 403 43.38 -25.10 44.69
CA GLN A 403 42.57 -26.32 44.49
C GLN A 403 41.08 -26.08 44.74
N ASP A 404 40.27 -25.99 43.67
CA ASP A 404 39.19 -26.95 43.51
C ASP A 404 38.65 -27.02 42.08
N SER A 405 38.19 -28.22 41.77
CA SER A 405 37.89 -28.75 40.45
C SER A 405 36.39 -28.85 40.24
N ALA A 406 36.01 -28.89 38.96
CA ALA A 406 34.80 -29.52 38.41
C ALA A 406 33.44 -28.87 38.71
N GLU A 407 32.76 -28.44 37.63
CA GLU A 407 31.54 -29.16 37.26
C GLU A 407 31.29 -29.06 35.75
N MET A 408 31.21 -30.24 35.15
CA MET A 408 30.80 -30.56 33.80
C MET A 408 29.31 -30.85 33.86
N VAL A 409 28.48 -30.12 33.11
CA VAL A 409 27.09 -30.53 32.84
C VAL A 409 26.84 -30.46 31.34
N MET A 410 26.81 -31.64 30.74
CA MET A 410 26.13 -31.95 29.49
C MET A 410 24.61 -31.93 29.71
N LEU A 411 23.86 -31.54 28.69
CA LEU A 411 22.45 -31.87 28.36
C LEU A 411 22.18 -31.06 27.05
N GLU A 412 22.10 -31.63 25.83
CA GLU A 412 21.15 -32.66 25.32
C GLU A 412 19.75 -32.43 25.93
N ASP A 413 18.66 -32.20 25.19
CA ASP A 413 18.37 -32.64 23.84
C ASP A 413 17.09 -31.97 23.29
N SER A 414 16.99 -31.97 21.97
CA SER A 414 15.81 -32.16 21.11
C SER A 414 14.38 -31.78 21.59
N HIS A 415 13.65 -31.05 20.74
CA HIS A 415 12.40 -31.55 20.13
C HIS A 415 11.94 -30.66 18.97
N ALA A 416 12.18 -31.12 17.76
CA ALA A 416 11.47 -30.71 16.55
C ALA A 416 10.31 -31.69 16.31
N PRO A 417 9.09 -31.24 15.96
CA PRO A 417 8.06 -32.14 15.49
C PRO A 417 8.14 -32.36 13.99
N HIS A 418 8.06 -33.66 13.70
CA HIS A 418 8.13 -34.37 12.45
C HIS A 418 7.00 -34.00 11.47
N VAL A 419 7.38 -33.91 10.20
CA VAL A 419 6.50 -33.94 9.03
C VAL A 419 6.14 -35.40 8.75
N GLN A 420 4.85 -35.75 8.76
CA GLN A 420 4.24 -36.83 7.96
C GLN A 420 2.72 -36.89 8.24
N ASP A 421 1.97 -37.47 7.28
CA ASP A 421 0.53 -37.73 7.25
C ASP A 421 -0.40 -36.69 6.63
N TRP A 422 -0.35 -36.59 5.28
CA TRP A 422 -1.53 -36.28 4.44
C TRP A 422 -1.52 -37.10 3.14
N ALA A 423 -1.38 -38.42 3.26
CA ALA A 423 -1.48 -39.36 2.14
C ALA A 423 -2.54 -40.43 2.41
N GLU A 424 -3.80 -40.04 2.61
CA GLU A 424 -4.92 -40.99 2.62
C GLU A 424 -6.27 -40.30 2.35
N LEU A 425 -6.51 -39.86 1.11
CA LEU A 425 -7.86 -39.53 0.61
C LEU A 425 -7.87 -39.56 -0.93
N ALA A 426 -7.46 -40.70 -1.50
CA ALA A 426 -7.67 -41.00 -2.91
C ALA A 426 -7.96 -42.50 -3.06
N ARG A 427 -9.22 -42.89 -2.85
CA ARG A 427 -9.77 -44.11 -3.45
C ARG A 427 -10.77 -43.72 -4.55
N PRO A 428 -10.60 -44.24 -5.78
CA PRO A 428 -11.59 -44.09 -6.84
C PRO A 428 -12.75 -45.06 -6.58
N GLY A 429 -13.95 -44.52 -6.34
CA GLY A 429 -15.19 -45.28 -6.45
C GLY A 429 -15.50 -45.54 -7.92
N GLY A 430 -15.67 -46.82 -8.26
CA GLY A 430 -15.92 -47.33 -9.60
C GLY A 430 -17.28 -46.96 -10.21
N PRO A 431 -17.60 -47.56 -11.37
CA PRO A 431 -18.57 -47.04 -12.32
C PRO A 431 -20.02 -47.35 -11.92
N VAL A 432 -20.87 -46.33 -11.94
CA VAL A 432 -22.33 -46.52 -11.96
C VAL A 432 -22.78 -46.53 -13.43
N THR A 433 -22.97 -47.75 -13.93
CA THR A 433 -23.75 -48.03 -15.13
C THR A 433 -25.23 -47.86 -14.82
N THR A 434 -25.90 -46.91 -15.46
CA THR A 434 -27.34 -46.97 -15.69
C THR A 434 -27.66 -46.61 -17.13
N ARG A 435 -27.88 -47.68 -17.91
CA ARG A 435 -28.74 -47.68 -19.09
C ARG A 435 -30.11 -47.14 -18.70
N HIS A 436 -30.65 -46.21 -19.47
CA HIS A 436 -32.05 -46.29 -19.86
C HIS A 436 -32.21 -45.82 -21.31
N THR A 437 -32.63 -46.78 -22.12
CA THR A 437 -33.28 -46.66 -23.41
C THR A 437 -34.66 -46.01 -23.26
N TYR A 438 -34.91 -44.94 -24.00
CA TYR A 438 -35.98 -44.71 -25.00
C TYR A 438 -36.20 -43.21 -25.19
#